data_AF-A0A2E9BGQ9-F1
#
_entry.id   AF-A0A2E9BGQ9-F1
#
_cell.length_a   1.000
_cell.length_b   1.000
_cell.length_c   1.000
_cell.angle_alpha   90.00
_cell.angle_beta   90.00
_cell.angle_gamma   90.00
#
_symmetry.space_group_name_H-M   'P 1'
#
loop_
_entity.id
_entity.type
_entity.pdbx_description
1 polymer ?
#
loop_
_entity_poly.entity_id
_entity_poly.type
_entity_poly.pdbx_seq_one_letter_code
_entity_poly.pdbx_strand_id
1 'polypeptide(L)'
;RIDAHQIKGLGPAVANLLYFVHPTIVMPFNTAIVKGYNAVTGSNVKLGKWDHYLSMREGCLRLNAQHRRLLSNDMGALAGLLFDIGSGRYTAPPRDDDTAAIRGWEADLEKVREESAAAHKRWVAERESDASHTEIQGWLRDLGKSLGYGVWIASNDQGRGYAGGRLGDGCLTRLPSGAQPGLDLVRLIDVIWVEADGSKIAAAFEVEHSTSIYSGIVRMLDLALGTELGAGVSMFLVAPDARRDDVRLQLRRPAFSRVAELGIRYLPYSELGTHREAIGRFGSGLKPLSEISHLL
;
A
#
# COMPACT_ATOMS: atom_id res chain seq x y z
N ARG A 1 -8.70 -8.40 -24.35
CA ARG A 1 -8.29 -8.46 -25.79
C ARG A 1 -6.87 -8.99 -26.00
N ILE A 2 -5.95 -8.90 -25.01
CA ILE A 2 -4.56 -9.39 -25.14
C ILE A 2 -4.47 -10.85 -25.62
N ASP A 3 -5.29 -11.75 -25.09
CA ASP A 3 -5.30 -13.16 -25.49
C ASP A 3 -5.69 -13.39 -26.97
N ALA A 4 -6.57 -12.55 -27.52
CA ALA A 4 -6.97 -12.63 -28.93
C ALA A 4 -5.82 -12.31 -29.89
N HIS A 5 -4.76 -11.65 -29.41
CA HIS A 5 -3.57 -11.33 -30.22
C HIS A 5 -2.55 -12.48 -30.25
N GLN A 6 -2.75 -13.57 -29.47
CA GLN A 6 -1.93 -14.78 -29.50
C GLN A 6 -0.40 -14.52 -29.48
N ILE A 7 0.02 -13.51 -28.70
CA ILE A 7 1.42 -13.07 -28.66
C ILE A 7 2.27 -14.15 -27.99
N LYS A 8 3.20 -14.75 -28.74
CA LYS A 8 4.08 -15.81 -28.26
C LYS A 8 4.93 -15.32 -27.07
N GLY A 9 4.89 -16.05 -25.97
CA GLY A 9 5.60 -15.72 -24.72
C GLY A 9 4.83 -14.78 -23.78
N LEU A 10 3.71 -14.20 -24.21
CA LEU A 10 2.87 -13.31 -23.41
C LEU A 10 1.71 -14.08 -22.76
N GLY A 11 2.05 -14.94 -21.79
CA GLY A 11 1.07 -15.71 -21.03
C GLY A 11 0.39 -14.90 -19.91
N PRO A 12 -0.55 -15.52 -19.18
CA PRO A 12 -1.26 -14.89 -18.05
C PRO A 12 -0.34 -14.42 -16.92
N ALA A 13 0.93 -14.84 -16.89
CA ALA A 13 1.92 -14.35 -15.93
C ALA A 13 2.10 -12.82 -15.97
N VAL A 14 1.77 -12.17 -17.09
CA VAL A 14 1.72 -10.70 -17.22
C VAL A 14 0.71 -10.07 -16.26
N ALA A 15 -0.31 -10.82 -15.81
CA ALA A 15 -1.23 -10.36 -14.77
C ALA A 15 -0.50 -9.93 -13.49
N ASN A 16 0.66 -10.52 -13.17
CA ASN A 16 1.46 -10.11 -12.02
C ASN A 16 2.01 -8.69 -12.17
N LEU A 17 2.33 -8.26 -13.39
CA LEU A 17 2.75 -6.89 -13.68
C LEU A 17 1.54 -5.95 -13.68
N LEU A 18 0.45 -6.36 -14.33
CA LEU A 18 -0.78 -5.57 -14.40
C LEU A 18 -1.43 -5.37 -13.02
N TYR A 19 -1.24 -6.29 -12.08
CA TYR A 19 -1.69 -6.18 -10.70
C TYR A 19 -1.12 -4.92 -10.03
N PHE A 20 0.17 -4.61 -10.22
CA PHE A 20 0.77 -3.41 -9.62
C PHE A 20 0.18 -2.11 -10.17
N VAL A 21 -0.40 -2.14 -11.37
CA VAL A 21 -1.05 -0.98 -12.00
C VAL A 21 -2.53 -0.90 -11.63
N HIS A 22 -3.20 -2.05 -11.52
CA HIS A 22 -4.64 -2.14 -11.29
C HIS A 22 -5.00 -3.15 -10.19
N PRO A 23 -4.62 -2.91 -8.93
CA PRO A 23 -4.70 -3.89 -7.85
C PRO A 23 -6.12 -4.24 -7.41
N THR A 24 -7.12 -3.42 -7.75
CA THR A 24 -8.54 -3.65 -7.43
C THR A 24 -9.27 -4.45 -8.51
N ILE A 25 -8.64 -4.63 -9.67
CA ILE A 25 -9.26 -5.19 -10.88
C ILE A 25 -8.52 -6.43 -11.33
N VAL A 26 -7.21 -6.48 -11.16
CA VAL A 26 -6.31 -7.56 -11.57
C VAL A 26 -5.76 -8.22 -10.30
N MET A 27 -5.52 -9.53 -10.34
CA MET A 27 -4.93 -10.25 -9.21
C MET A 27 -3.63 -10.93 -9.62
N PRO A 28 -2.64 -11.03 -8.72
CA PRO A 28 -1.46 -11.82 -9.01
C PRO A 28 -1.85 -13.30 -9.14
N PHE A 29 -1.06 -14.04 -9.89
CA PHE A 29 -1.36 -15.38 -10.33
C PHE A 29 -0.09 -16.23 -10.39
N ASN A 30 -0.06 -17.29 -9.61
CA ASN A 30 0.98 -18.31 -9.60
C ASN A 30 0.36 -19.68 -9.25
N THR A 31 1.19 -20.72 -9.23
CA THR A 31 0.73 -22.09 -8.98
C THR A 31 0.02 -22.25 -7.63
N ALA A 32 0.53 -21.63 -6.56
CA ALA A 32 -0.08 -21.73 -5.23
C ALA A 32 -1.44 -21.02 -5.19
N ILE A 33 -1.55 -19.82 -5.75
CA ILE A 33 -2.82 -19.08 -5.84
C ILE A 33 -3.87 -19.89 -6.59
N VAL A 34 -3.51 -20.51 -7.73
CA VAL A 34 -4.41 -21.38 -8.50
C VAL A 34 -4.87 -22.58 -7.67
N LYS A 35 -3.96 -23.24 -6.96
CA LYS A 35 -4.28 -24.37 -6.08
C LYS A 35 -5.24 -23.96 -4.98
N GLY A 36 -4.99 -22.83 -4.31
CA GLY A 36 -5.87 -22.32 -3.28
C GLY A 36 -7.25 -21.96 -3.80
N TYR A 37 -7.33 -21.29 -4.96
CA TYR A 37 -8.62 -20.99 -5.60
C TYR A 37 -9.42 -22.26 -5.91
N ASN A 38 -8.77 -23.27 -6.49
CA ASN A 38 -9.41 -24.55 -6.77
C ASN A 38 -9.85 -25.27 -5.49
N ALA A 39 -9.06 -25.21 -4.42
CA ALA A 39 -9.41 -25.81 -3.14
C ALA A 39 -10.63 -25.12 -2.50
N VAL A 40 -10.69 -23.79 -2.54
CA VAL A 40 -11.80 -23.00 -1.96
C VAL A 40 -13.09 -23.14 -2.77
N THR A 41 -12.98 -23.11 -4.10
CA THR A 41 -14.17 -23.04 -4.98
C THR A 41 -14.60 -24.37 -5.58
N GLY A 42 -13.75 -25.41 -5.49
CA GLY A 42 -13.93 -26.66 -6.21
C GLY A 42 -13.68 -26.58 -7.72
N SER A 43 -13.16 -25.46 -8.22
CA SER A 43 -12.82 -25.27 -9.62
C SER A 43 -11.62 -26.13 -10.07
N ASN A 44 -11.41 -26.22 -11.39
CA ASN A 44 -10.23 -26.87 -11.98
C ASN A 44 -9.47 -25.91 -12.92
N VAL A 45 -9.16 -24.73 -12.40
CA VAL A 45 -8.34 -23.72 -13.09
C VAL A 45 -6.92 -24.25 -13.24
N LYS A 46 -6.28 -23.92 -14.36
CA LYS A 46 -4.92 -24.35 -14.69
C LYS A 46 -4.05 -23.14 -14.96
N LEU A 47 -2.78 -23.23 -14.58
CA LEU A 47 -1.79 -22.19 -14.86
C LEU A 47 -1.54 -22.07 -16.37
N GLY A 48 -1.18 -20.88 -16.85
CA GLY A 48 -0.67 -20.66 -18.20
C GLY A 48 -1.72 -20.45 -19.29
N LYS A 49 -3.03 -20.55 -18.98
CA LYS A 49 -4.11 -20.29 -19.94
C LYS A 49 -4.89 -19.01 -19.59
N TRP A 50 -5.10 -18.14 -20.58
CA TRP A 50 -5.79 -16.85 -20.40
C TRP A 50 -7.25 -17.03 -20.01
N ASP A 51 -8.00 -17.90 -20.67
CA ASP A 51 -9.40 -18.17 -20.30
C ASP A 51 -9.54 -18.64 -18.84
N HIS A 52 -8.60 -19.48 -18.39
CA HIS A 52 -8.57 -19.98 -17.02
C HIS A 52 -8.24 -18.85 -16.03
N TYR A 53 -7.26 -18.00 -16.36
CA TYR A 53 -6.96 -16.82 -15.55
C TYR A 53 -8.14 -15.83 -15.48
N LEU A 54 -8.78 -15.53 -16.62
CA LEU A 54 -9.92 -14.62 -16.68
C LEU A 54 -11.11 -15.16 -15.87
N SER A 55 -11.40 -16.46 -16.01
CA SER A 55 -12.44 -17.14 -15.24
C SER A 55 -12.15 -17.08 -13.73
N MET A 56 -10.90 -17.37 -13.33
CA MET A 56 -10.47 -17.29 -11.94
C MET A 56 -10.58 -15.87 -11.40
N ARG A 57 -10.10 -14.87 -12.15
CA ARG A 57 -10.17 -13.46 -11.80
C ARG A 57 -11.61 -13.01 -11.58
N GLU A 58 -12.52 -13.36 -12.49
CA GLU A 58 -13.94 -13.02 -12.35
C GLU A 58 -14.57 -13.70 -11.13
N GLY A 59 -14.24 -14.97 -10.88
CA GLY A 59 -14.65 -15.68 -9.67
C GLY A 59 -14.13 -15.03 -8.39
N CYS A 60 -12.87 -14.60 -8.38
CA CYS A 60 -12.27 -13.90 -7.24
C CYS A 60 -12.90 -12.52 -7.02
N LEU A 61 -13.24 -11.78 -8.09
CA LEU A 61 -13.97 -10.52 -7.96
C LEU A 61 -15.35 -10.73 -7.32
N ARG A 62 -16.08 -11.78 -7.71
CA ARG A 62 -17.35 -12.14 -7.06
C ARG A 62 -17.18 -12.53 -5.60
N LEU A 63 -16.18 -13.37 -5.30
CA LEU A 63 -15.87 -13.78 -3.92
C LEU A 63 -15.54 -12.57 -3.05
N ASN A 64 -14.70 -11.66 -3.56
CA ASN A 64 -14.36 -10.42 -2.86
C ASN A 64 -15.59 -9.54 -2.64
N ALA A 65 -16.43 -9.39 -3.68
CA ALA A 65 -17.68 -8.63 -3.61
C ALA A 65 -18.66 -9.16 -2.53
N GLN A 66 -18.75 -10.48 -2.39
CA GLN A 66 -19.61 -11.16 -1.41
C GLN A 66 -19.11 -10.95 0.02
N HIS A 67 -17.79 -10.87 0.23
CA HIS A 67 -17.15 -10.70 1.54
C HIS A 67 -16.53 -9.30 1.74
N ARG A 68 -17.07 -8.27 1.08
CA ARG A 68 -16.53 -6.88 1.08
C ARG A 68 -16.28 -6.25 2.44
N ARG A 69 -16.95 -6.72 3.50
CA ARG A 69 -16.74 -6.22 4.87
C ARG A 69 -15.52 -6.84 5.56
N LEU A 70 -15.02 -7.96 5.04
CA LEU A 70 -13.94 -8.77 5.61
C LEU A 70 -12.67 -8.74 4.75
N LEU A 71 -12.82 -8.53 3.44
CA LEU A 71 -11.72 -8.54 2.50
C LEU A 71 -11.41 -7.13 1.97
N SER A 72 -10.13 -6.86 1.74
CA SER A 72 -9.66 -5.62 1.13
C SER A 72 -10.17 -5.49 -0.31
N ASN A 73 -10.34 -4.26 -0.78
CA ASN A 73 -10.56 -3.98 -2.20
C ASN A 73 -9.32 -4.30 -3.04
N ASP A 74 -8.14 -4.39 -2.42
CA ASP A 74 -6.91 -4.86 -3.07
C ASP A 74 -6.96 -6.39 -3.26
N MET A 75 -6.95 -6.83 -4.52
CA MET A 75 -6.99 -8.23 -4.89
C MET A 75 -5.73 -9.01 -4.48
N GLY A 76 -4.65 -8.32 -4.12
CA GLY A 76 -3.46 -8.90 -3.51
C GLY A 76 -3.73 -9.52 -2.15
N ALA A 77 -4.64 -8.95 -1.36
CA ALA A 77 -5.02 -9.51 -0.06
C ALA A 77 -5.73 -10.87 -0.23
N LEU A 78 -6.68 -10.94 -1.16
CA LEU A 78 -7.34 -12.20 -1.50
C LEU A 78 -6.35 -13.20 -2.11
N ALA A 79 -5.47 -12.74 -3.01
CA ALA A 79 -4.45 -13.60 -3.60
C ALA A 79 -3.46 -14.14 -2.55
N GLY A 80 -3.11 -13.36 -1.53
CA GLY A 80 -2.32 -13.81 -0.38
C GLY A 80 -3.00 -14.93 0.40
N LEU A 81 -4.29 -14.77 0.70
CA LEU A 81 -5.09 -15.83 1.33
C LEU A 81 -5.10 -17.12 0.48
N LEU A 82 -5.35 -16.99 -0.83
CA LEU A 82 -5.34 -18.14 -1.74
C LEU A 82 -3.95 -18.78 -1.85
N PHE A 83 -2.88 -17.98 -1.77
CA PHE A 83 -1.52 -18.50 -1.74
C PHE A 83 -1.26 -19.34 -0.49
N ASP A 84 -1.63 -18.84 0.69
CA ASP A 84 -1.45 -19.56 1.95
C ASP A 84 -2.24 -20.89 1.94
N ILE A 85 -3.47 -20.89 1.41
CA ILE A 85 -4.26 -22.12 1.26
C ILE A 85 -3.60 -23.08 0.27
N GLY A 86 -3.22 -22.59 -0.91
CA GLY A 86 -2.66 -23.44 -1.96
C GLY A 86 -1.22 -23.90 -1.72
N SER A 87 -0.51 -23.28 -0.79
CA SER A 87 0.79 -23.73 -0.27
C SER A 87 0.65 -24.71 0.89
N GLY A 88 -0.56 -24.92 1.41
CA GLY A 88 -0.85 -25.84 2.51
C GLY A 88 -0.60 -25.24 3.89
N ARG A 89 -0.42 -23.92 4.00
CA ARG A 89 -0.33 -23.24 5.30
C ARG A 89 -1.67 -23.24 6.02
N TYR A 90 -2.77 -23.07 5.29
CA TYR A 90 -4.13 -23.15 5.82
C TYR A 90 -4.96 -24.17 5.06
N THR A 91 -5.80 -24.91 5.79
CA THR A 91 -6.76 -25.84 5.20
C THR A 91 -7.90 -25.06 4.55
N ALA A 92 -8.24 -25.39 3.30
CA ALA A 92 -9.40 -24.82 2.64
C ALA A 92 -10.69 -25.21 3.39
N PRO A 93 -11.72 -24.35 3.40
CA PRO A 93 -12.99 -24.71 4.02
C PRO A 93 -13.57 -25.96 3.35
N PRO A 94 -14.10 -26.91 4.14
CA PRO A 94 -14.76 -28.09 3.59
C PRO A 94 -15.95 -27.67 2.72
N ARG A 95 -16.10 -28.37 1.59
CA ARG A 95 -17.12 -28.08 0.57
C ARG A 95 -18.39 -28.92 0.74
N ASP A 96 -18.27 -30.04 1.44
CA ASP A 96 -19.35 -30.98 1.72
C ASP A 96 -19.80 -30.81 3.18
N ASP A 97 -21.07 -31.11 3.48
CA ASP A 97 -21.66 -31.02 4.83
C ASP A 97 -21.18 -32.15 5.78
N ASP A 98 -19.96 -32.65 5.60
CA ASP A 98 -19.36 -33.64 6.49
C ASP A 98 -18.99 -33.00 7.83
N THR A 99 -19.72 -33.42 8.88
CA THR A 99 -19.60 -32.92 10.25
C THR A 99 -18.25 -33.24 10.88
N ALA A 100 -17.52 -34.25 10.41
CA ALA A 100 -16.16 -34.54 10.88
C ALA A 100 -15.14 -33.60 10.23
N ALA A 101 -15.27 -33.36 8.92
CA ALA A 101 -14.42 -32.42 8.19
C ALA A 101 -14.60 -30.98 8.67
N ILE A 102 -15.84 -30.56 8.95
CA ILE A 102 -16.16 -29.25 9.53
C ILE A 102 -15.50 -29.09 10.90
N ARG A 103 -15.66 -30.06 11.81
CA ARG A 103 -15.04 -29.99 13.15
C ARG A 103 -13.51 -29.98 13.11
N GLY A 104 -12.90 -30.76 12.21
CA GLY A 104 -11.45 -30.72 12.00
C GLY A 104 -10.98 -29.35 11.50
N TRP A 105 -11.71 -28.78 10.55
CA TRP A 105 -11.43 -27.44 10.02
C TRP A 105 -11.62 -26.34 11.08
N GLU A 106 -12.66 -26.43 11.92
CA GLU A 106 -12.87 -25.49 13.03
C GLU A 106 -11.74 -25.54 14.06
N ALA A 107 -11.23 -26.74 14.37
CA ALA A 107 -10.09 -26.92 15.27
C ALA A 107 -8.79 -26.35 14.67
N ASP A 108 -8.56 -26.55 13.38
CA ASP A 108 -7.43 -25.94 12.67
C ASP A 108 -7.56 -24.41 12.64
N LEU A 109 -8.77 -23.90 12.42
CA LEU A 109 -9.06 -22.47 12.41
C LEU A 109 -8.77 -21.81 13.76
N GLU A 110 -9.05 -22.51 14.87
CA GLU A 110 -8.73 -22.00 16.20
C GLU A 110 -7.21 -21.92 16.45
N LYS A 111 -6.44 -22.93 16.01
CA LYS A 111 -4.97 -22.87 16.06
C LYS A 111 -4.43 -21.71 15.22
N VAL A 112 -4.97 -21.51 14.01
CA VAL A 112 -4.59 -20.38 13.15
C VAL A 112 -4.91 -19.04 13.81
N ARG A 113 -6.03 -18.94 14.54
CA ARG A 113 -6.36 -17.75 15.33
C ARG A 113 -5.38 -17.53 16.47
N GLU A 114 -4.98 -18.57 17.19
CA GLU A 114 -3.97 -18.48 18.25
C GLU A 114 -2.60 -18.06 17.69
N GLU A 115 -2.16 -18.66 16.59
CA GLU A 115 -0.93 -18.29 15.89
C GLU A 115 -1.00 -16.86 15.36
N SER A 116 -2.12 -16.48 14.75
CA SER A 116 -2.35 -15.12 14.27
C SER A 116 -2.40 -14.13 15.43
N ALA A 117 -2.98 -14.50 16.58
CA ALA A 117 -3.01 -13.66 17.77
C ALA A 117 -1.62 -13.55 18.42
N ALA A 118 -0.81 -14.60 18.38
CA ALA A 118 0.57 -14.56 18.85
C ALA A 118 1.47 -13.75 17.91
N ALA A 119 1.32 -13.91 16.59
CA ALA A 119 1.99 -13.09 15.58
C ALA A 119 1.52 -11.64 15.64
N HIS A 120 0.22 -11.40 15.86
CA HIS A 120 -0.34 -10.07 16.07
C HIS A 120 0.14 -9.47 17.38
N LYS A 121 0.24 -10.23 18.47
CA LYS A 121 0.83 -9.76 19.74
C LYS A 121 2.31 -9.45 19.59
N ARG A 122 3.07 -10.25 18.84
CA ARG A 122 4.48 -9.97 18.52
C ARG A 122 4.62 -8.72 17.65
N TRP A 123 3.77 -8.58 16.63
CA TRP A 123 3.69 -7.38 15.79
C TRP A 123 3.22 -6.14 16.58
N VAL A 124 2.29 -6.29 17.51
CA VAL A 124 1.86 -5.22 18.44
C VAL A 124 2.97 -4.88 19.42
N ALA A 125 3.72 -5.86 19.93
CA ALA A 125 4.87 -5.63 20.80
C ALA A 125 6.05 -4.98 20.03
N GLU A 126 6.24 -5.30 18.75
CA GLU A 126 7.13 -4.57 17.84
C GLU A 126 6.61 -3.14 17.57
N ARG A 127 5.29 -2.93 17.51
CA ARG A 127 4.67 -1.59 17.47
C ARG A 127 4.75 -0.83 18.79
N GLU A 128 4.92 -1.50 19.93
CA GLU A 128 5.15 -0.83 21.21
C GLU A 128 6.59 -0.26 21.29
N SER A 129 7.47 -0.59 20.34
CA SER A 129 8.80 0.02 20.22
C SER A 129 8.99 1.00 19.06
N ASP A 130 7.95 1.41 18.31
CA ASP A 130 8.08 2.48 17.30
C ASP A 130 6.70 3.07 16.93
N ALA A 131 6.65 4.38 16.68
CA ALA A 131 5.43 5.12 16.35
C ALA A 131 4.63 4.47 15.21
N SER A 132 3.29 4.46 15.34
CA SER A 132 2.43 3.79 14.35
C SER A 132 2.33 4.55 13.03
N HIS A 133 2.02 3.86 11.92
CA HIS A 133 1.78 4.48 10.60
C HIS A 133 0.85 5.71 10.68
N THR A 134 -0.27 5.58 11.40
CA THR A 134 -1.26 6.66 11.57
C THR A 134 -0.75 7.80 12.45
N GLU A 135 0.12 7.50 13.42
CA GLU A 135 0.75 8.52 14.25
C GLU A 135 1.73 9.37 13.45
N ILE A 136 2.56 8.75 12.61
CA ILE A 136 3.49 9.45 11.71
C ILE A 136 2.73 10.31 10.69
N GLN A 137 1.66 9.77 10.07
CA GLN A 137 0.78 10.58 9.21
C GLN A 137 0.20 11.79 9.96
N GLY A 138 -0.18 11.58 11.23
CA GLY A 138 -0.67 12.65 12.10
C GLY A 138 0.37 13.72 12.40
N TRP A 139 1.62 13.32 12.68
CA TRP A 139 2.73 14.27 12.87
C TRP A 139 2.98 15.10 11.62
N LEU A 140 3.03 14.47 10.44
CA LEU A 140 3.20 15.16 9.17
C LEU A 140 2.02 16.10 8.87
N ARG A 141 0.79 15.70 9.23
CA ARG A 141 -0.39 16.56 9.11
C ARG A 141 -0.28 17.81 9.97
N ASP A 142 -0.01 17.62 11.25
CA ASP A 142 0.03 18.72 12.21
C ASP A 142 1.20 19.67 11.90
N LEU A 143 2.33 19.11 11.46
CA LEU A 143 3.49 19.87 11.00
C LEU A 143 3.19 20.68 9.74
N GLY A 144 2.61 20.07 8.70
CA GLY A 144 2.26 20.76 7.45
C GLY A 144 1.31 21.94 7.69
N LYS A 145 0.30 21.73 8.54
CA LYS A 145 -0.62 22.80 8.94
C LYS A 145 0.08 23.92 9.70
N SER A 146 0.98 23.59 10.62
CA SER A 146 1.76 24.58 11.39
C SER A 146 2.66 25.44 10.50
N LEU A 147 3.15 24.86 9.40
CA LEU A 147 3.96 25.55 8.38
C LEU A 147 3.12 26.33 7.34
N GLY A 148 1.79 26.30 7.44
CA GLY A 148 0.87 27.05 6.57
C GLY A 148 0.46 26.32 5.28
N TYR A 149 0.73 25.02 5.15
CA TYR A 149 0.32 24.24 3.99
C TYR A 149 -1.12 23.73 4.10
N GLY A 150 -1.77 23.61 2.94
CA GLY A 150 -2.95 22.76 2.80
C GLY A 150 -2.51 21.30 2.82
N VAL A 151 -3.03 20.50 3.75
CA VAL A 151 -2.65 19.09 3.90
C VAL A 151 -3.72 18.19 3.33
N TRP A 152 -3.34 17.23 2.50
CA TRP A 152 -4.16 16.09 2.09
C TRP A 152 -3.66 14.82 2.79
N ILE A 153 -4.61 14.03 3.29
CA ILE A 153 -4.38 12.68 3.80
C ILE A 153 -4.97 11.69 2.80
N ALA A 154 -4.27 10.58 2.56
CA ALA A 154 -4.71 9.53 1.65
C ALA A 154 -6.18 9.15 1.87
N SER A 155 -6.93 8.99 0.77
CA SER A 155 -8.39 8.85 0.81
C SER A 155 -8.88 7.67 1.66
N ASN A 156 -8.09 6.60 1.77
CA ASN A 156 -8.33 5.42 2.59
C ASN A 156 -8.07 5.63 4.09
N ASP A 157 -7.36 6.69 4.46
CA ASP A 157 -6.88 6.91 5.83
C ASP A 157 -7.52 8.12 6.53
N GLN A 158 -8.23 8.98 5.78
CA GLN A 158 -8.92 10.15 6.33
C GLN A 158 -9.86 9.83 7.50
N GLY A 159 -10.51 8.67 7.47
CA GLY A 159 -11.46 8.23 8.50
C GLY A 159 -10.84 7.59 9.75
N ARG A 160 -9.52 7.36 9.78
CA ARG A 160 -8.84 6.73 10.93
C ARG A 160 -8.86 7.64 12.15
N GLY A 161 -8.95 7.09 13.35
CA GLY A 161 -8.90 7.85 14.59
C GLY A 161 -7.49 8.39 14.89
N TYR A 162 -7.38 9.66 15.27
CA TYR A 162 -6.12 10.29 15.69
C TYR A 162 -6.38 11.47 16.64
N ALA A 163 -5.64 11.54 17.75
CA ALA A 163 -5.69 12.64 18.75
C ALA A 163 -7.11 13.06 19.20
N GLY A 164 -8.02 12.08 19.40
CA GLY A 164 -9.40 12.34 19.82
C GLY A 164 -10.37 12.74 18.71
N GLY A 165 -9.91 12.82 17.46
CA GLY A 165 -10.72 13.05 16.25
C GLY A 165 -10.38 12.08 15.14
N ARG A 166 -10.52 12.52 13.89
CA ARG A 166 -10.10 11.78 12.69
C ARG A 166 -8.79 12.34 12.13
N LEU A 167 -8.04 11.47 11.45
CA LEU A 167 -6.78 11.84 10.82
C LEU A 167 -6.99 12.93 9.76
N GLY A 168 -8.08 12.87 8.99
CA GLY A 168 -8.43 13.88 7.97
C GLY A 168 -8.97 15.21 8.50
N ASP A 169 -9.07 15.42 9.82
CA ASP A 169 -9.72 16.63 10.36
C ASP A 169 -8.92 17.92 10.04
N GLY A 170 -9.61 18.87 9.41
CA GLY A 170 -9.02 20.13 8.95
C GLY A 170 -8.02 19.97 7.79
N CYS A 171 -8.07 18.84 7.07
CA CYS A 171 -7.35 18.60 5.84
C CYS A 171 -8.19 18.95 4.61
N LEU A 172 -7.55 19.02 3.45
CA LEU A 172 -8.19 19.22 2.15
C LEU A 172 -9.13 18.04 1.84
N THR A 173 -10.34 18.36 1.39
CA THR A 173 -11.34 17.36 0.96
C THR A 173 -11.21 16.99 -0.52
N ARG A 174 -10.47 17.80 -1.30
CA ARG A 174 -10.12 17.53 -2.69
C ARG A 174 -8.72 18.06 -3.00
N LEU A 175 -7.94 17.31 -3.76
CA LEU A 175 -6.70 17.81 -4.35
C LEU A 175 -6.99 18.88 -5.43
N PRO A 176 -6.03 19.81 -5.70
CA PRO A 176 -6.18 20.81 -6.75
C PRO A 176 -6.42 20.18 -8.14
N SER A 177 -7.16 20.88 -9.00
CA SER A 177 -7.63 20.35 -10.28
C SER A 177 -6.53 20.01 -11.29
N GLY A 178 -5.30 20.49 -11.13
CA GLY A 178 -4.17 20.12 -12.02
C GLY A 178 -3.62 18.71 -11.80
N ALA A 179 -4.12 17.96 -10.82
CA ALA A 179 -3.68 16.60 -10.52
C ALA A 179 -4.45 15.51 -11.30
N GLN A 180 -5.32 15.89 -12.26
CA GLN A 180 -6.38 15.03 -12.83
C GLN A 180 -5.93 13.71 -13.51
N PRO A 181 -4.91 13.68 -14.38
CA PRO A 181 -4.39 12.42 -14.91
C PRO A 181 -3.59 11.68 -13.82
N GLY A 182 -3.96 10.44 -13.49
CA GLY A 182 -3.28 9.66 -12.43
C GLY A 182 -3.82 9.90 -11.00
N LEU A 183 -4.91 10.67 -10.85
CA LEU A 183 -5.56 11.02 -9.57
C LEU A 183 -5.72 9.83 -8.61
N ASP A 184 -6.11 8.66 -9.11
CA ASP A 184 -6.46 7.54 -8.24
C ASP A 184 -5.27 7.01 -7.46
N LEU A 185 -4.06 7.04 -8.04
CA LEU A 185 -2.83 6.62 -7.35
C LEU A 185 -2.25 7.75 -6.49
N VAL A 186 -2.30 8.99 -6.97
CA VAL A 186 -1.88 10.17 -6.20
C VAL A 186 -2.71 10.33 -4.92
N ARG A 187 -4.02 10.05 -4.98
CA ARG A 187 -4.92 10.09 -3.80
C ARG A 187 -4.61 9.02 -2.74
N LEU A 188 -3.74 8.06 -3.06
CA LEU A 188 -3.27 7.01 -2.17
C LEU A 188 -1.89 7.32 -1.58
N ILE A 189 -1.25 8.43 -1.94
CA ILE A 189 -0.06 8.93 -1.25
C ILE A 189 -0.47 9.34 0.17
N ASP A 190 0.24 8.84 1.18
CA ASP A 190 -0.13 8.93 2.59
C ASP A 190 -0.40 10.37 3.04
N VAL A 191 0.52 11.29 2.75
CA VAL A 191 0.36 12.73 3.06
C VAL A 191 0.88 13.57 1.89
N ILE A 192 0.13 14.60 1.51
CA ILE A 192 0.55 15.59 0.50
C ILE A 192 0.39 16.99 1.09
N TRP A 193 1.40 17.83 0.91
CA TRP A 193 1.35 19.24 1.26
C TRP A 193 1.21 20.08 -0.01
N VAL A 194 0.23 20.98 0.00
CA VAL A 194 -0.12 21.89 -1.08
C VAL A 194 0.12 23.31 -0.58
N GLU A 195 0.67 24.17 -1.42
CA GLU A 195 0.81 25.60 -1.09
C GLU A 195 -0.56 26.22 -0.77
N ALA A 196 -0.56 27.25 0.07
CA ALA A 196 -1.79 27.89 0.54
C ALA A 196 -2.68 28.45 -0.59
N ASP A 197 -2.08 28.84 -1.71
CA ASP A 197 -2.78 29.32 -2.90
C ASP A 197 -3.29 28.18 -3.82
N GLY A 198 -2.97 26.92 -3.51
CA GLY A 198 -3.35 25.76 -4.31
C GLY A 198 -2.61 25.62 -5.64
N SER A 199 -1.58 26.45 -5.88
CA SER A 199 -0.89 26.55 -7.18
C SER A 199 -0.02 25.34 -7.50
N LYS A 200 0.56 24.69 -6.48
CA LYS A 200 1.48 23.58 -6.63
C LYS A 200 1.46 22.64 -5.43
N ILE A 201 1.94 21.42 -5.65
CA ILE A 201 2.23 20.49 -4.58
C ILE A 201 3.65 20.78 -4.08
N ALA A 202 3.78 21.10 -2.80
CA ALA A 202 5.06 21.40 -2.16
C ALA A 202 5.81 20.11 -1.85
N ALA A 203 5.14 19.15 -1.20
CA ALA A 203 5.76 17.90 -0.79
C ALA A 203 4.79 16.71 -0.80
N ALA A 204 5.34 15.52 -1.01
CA ALA A 204 4.65 14.24 -0.92
C ALA A 204 5.41 13.29 0.01
N PHE A 205 4.67 12.60 0.88
CA PHE A 205 5.22 11.71 1.89
C PHE A 205 4.55 10.34 1.78
N GLU A 206 5.38 9.31 1.66
CA GLU A 206 4.98 7.91 1.77
C GLU A 206 5.54 7.35 3.08
N VAL A 207 4.64 6.93 3.97
CA VAL A 207 4.96 6.43 5.30
C VAL A 207 5.10 4.92 5.22
N GLU A 208 6.32 4.42 5.37
CA GLU A 208 6.61 3.00 5.22
C GLU A 208 6.84 2.35 6.58
N HIS A 209 5.79 1.81 7.18
CA HIS A 209 5.90 1.02 8.42
C HIS A 209 6.02 -0.47 8.10
N SER A 210 4.94 -1.08 7.58
CA SER A 210 4.88 -2.48 7.13
C SER A 210 4.39 -2.64 5.67
N THR A 211 4.19 -1.52 4.98
CA THR A 211 3.81 -1.45 3.57
C THR A 211 5.02 -1.68 2.66
N SER A 212 4.74 -1.86 1.36
CA SER A 212 5.74 -2.07 0.33
C SER A 212 6.35 -0.74 -0.11
N ILE A 213 7.61 -0.51 0.29
CA ILE A 213 8.45 0.61 -0.18
C ILE A 213 8.39 0.79 -1.71
N TYR A 214 8.35 -0.33 -2.44
CA TYR A 214 8.26 -0.30 -3.91
C TYR A 214 6.99 0.41 -4.40
N SER A 215 5.85 0.12 -3.76
CA SER A 215 4.55 0.69 -4.15
C SER A 215 4.47 2.18 -3.82
N GLY A 216 5.01 2.59 -2.66
CA GLY A 216 5.13 4.01 -2.32
C GLY A 216 5.97 4.78 -3.33
N ILE A 217 7.11 4.22 -3.75
CA ILE A 217 7.95 4.82 -4.80
C ILE A 217 7.15 5.02 -6.09
N VAL A 218 6.42 4.00 -6.57
CA VAL A 218 5.64 4.11 -7.82
C VAL A 218 4.58 5.21 -7.75
N ARG A 219 3.84 5.34 -6.64
CA ARG A 219 2.84 6.41 -6.48
C ARG A 219 3.47 7.81 -6.53
N MET A 220 4.65 7.97 -5.94
CA MET A 220 5.40 9.22 -6.02
C MET A 220 5.89 9.52 -7.45
N LEU A 221 6.27 8.49 -8.22
CA LEU A 221 6.61 8.66 -9.63
C LEU A 221 5.40 9.08 -10.47
N ASP A 222 4.24 8.48 -10.23
CA ASP A 222 3.01 8.87 -10.91
C ASP A 222 2.67 10.33 -10.63
N LEU A 223 2.92 10.82 -9.40
CA LEU A 223 2.78 12.24 -9.09
C LEU A 223 3.77 13.11 -9.87
N ALA A 224 5.06 12.81 -9.77
CA ALA A 224 6.14 13.63 -10.31
C ALA A 224 6.17 13.67 -11.85
N LEU A 225 5.82 12.55 -12.50
CA LEU A 225 5.89 12.40 -13.96
C LEU A 225 4.51 12.51 -14.63
N GLY A 226 3.43 12.29 -13.89
CA GLY A 226 2.07 12.22 -14.42
C GLY A 226 1.25 13.51 -14.27
N THR A 227 1.73 14.51 -13.52
CA THR A 227 0.97 15.73 -13.24
C THR A 227 1.82 17.00 -13.41
N GLU A 228 1.23 18.06 -13.97
CA GLU A 228 1.90 19.37 -14.08
C GLU A 228 2.15 20.00 -12.69
N LEU A 229 1.29 19.67 -11.71
CA LEU A 229 1.45 20.09 -10.31
C LEU A 229 2.58 19.38 -9.56
N GLY A 230 3.07 18.24 -10.09
CA GLY A 230 4.16 17.47 -9.52
C GLY A 230 5.55 17.98 -9.93
N ALA A 231 5.63 18.95 -10.84
CA ALA A 231 6.91 19.52 -11.25
C ALA A 231 7.63 20.19 -10.07
N GLY A 232 8.79 19.65 -9.68
CA GLY A 232 9.59 20.16 -8.56
C GLY A 232 9.06 19.81 -7.17
N VAL A 233 8.14 18.84 -7.06
CA VAL A 233 7.67 18.33 -5.77
C VAL A 233 8.81 17.70 -4.96
N SER A 234 8.90 18.04 -3.68
CA SER A 234 9.84 17.36 -2.77
C SER A 234 9.22 16.04 -2.28
N MET A 235 9.95 14.94 -2.43
CA MET A 235 9.43 13.60 -2.14
C MET A 235 10.19 12.95 -0.98
N PHE A 236 9.43 12.39 -0.03
CA PHE A 236 9.98 11.81 1.18
C PHE A 236 9.44 10.38 1.40
N LEU A 237 10.36 9.42 1.53
CA LEU A 237 10.07 8.10 2.10
C LEU A 237 10.30 8.19 3.61
N VAL A 238 9.21 8.17 4.38
CA VAL A 238 9.24 8.29 5.84
C VAL A 238 9.17 6.89 6.42
N ALA A 239 10.26 6.38 6.99
CA ALA A 239 10.30 5.00 7.49
C ALA A 239 11.11 4.86 8.78
N PRO A 240 10.88 3.81 9.59
CA PRO A 240 11.71 3.52 10.76
C PRO A 240 13.19 3.43 10.41
N ASP A 241 14.04 3.83 11.34
CA ASP A 241 15.50 3.82 11.21
C ASP A 241 16.05 2.45 10.80
N ALA A 242 15.48 1.38 11.37
CA ALA A 242 15.83 0.00 11.05
C ALA A 242 15.60 -0.38 9.57
N ARG A 243 14.68 0.31 8.87
CA ARG A 243 14.36 0.06 7.45
C ARG A 243 15.22 0.87 6.48
N ARG A 244 16.20 1.65 6.97
CA ARG A 244 17.08 2.48 6.12
C ARG A 244 17.74 1.68 4.99
N ASP A 245 18.25 0.49 5.29
CA ASP A 245 18.92 -0.34 4.29
C ASP A 245 17.95 -0.91 3.25
N ASP A 246 16.72 -1.25 3.65
CA ASP A 246 15.66 -1.67 2.72
C ASP A 246 15.30 -0.52 1.76
N VAL A 247 15.13 0.69 2.28
CA VAL A 247 14.85 1.90 1.49
C VAL A 247 15.98 2.14 0.49
N ARG A 248 17.23 2.10 0.95
CA ARG A 248 18.42 2.24 0.11
C ARG A 248 18.46 1.20 -0.99
N LEU A 249 18.19 -0.06 -0.66
CA LEU A 249 18.20 -1.17 -1.63
C LEU A 249 17.13 -0.97 -2.71
N GLN A 250 15.92 -0.53 -2.33
CA GLN A 250 14.86 -0.25 -3.29
C GLN A 250 15.23 0.90 -4.22
N LEU A 251 15.65 2.06 -3.69
CA LEU A 251 15.99 3.23 -4.49
C LEU A 251 17.12 2.98 -5.49
N ARG A 252 18.08 2.10 -5.15
CA ARG A 252 19.21 1.75 -6.03
C ARG A 252 18.88 0.71 -7.11
N ARG A 253 17.64 0.22 -7.18
CA ARG A 253 17.25 -0.74 -8.22
C ARG A 253 17.42 -0.11 -9.61
N PRO A 254 17.94 -0.84 -10.61
CA PRO A 254 18.10 -0.32 -11.97
C PRO A 254 16.80 0.23 -12.58
N ALA A 255 15.66 -0.38 -12.24
CA ALA A 255 14.33 0.07 -12.66
C ALA A 255 13.98 1.48 -12.15
N PHE A 256 14.62 1.91 -11.06
CA PHE A 256 14.47 3.23 -10.45
C PHE A 256 15.71 4.12 -10.66
N SER A 257 16.63 3.76 -11.55
CA SER A 257 17.83 4.57 -11.81
C SER A 257 17.51 6.01 -12.23
N ARG A 258 16.45 6.21 -13.01
CA ARG A 258 15.93 7.53 -13.39
C ARG A 258 15.20 8.28 -12.25
N VAL A 259 14.86 7.57 -11.17
CA VAL A 259 14.20 8.11 -9.99
C VAL A 259 15.19 8.80 -9.07
N ALA A 260 16.47 8.42 -9.11
CA ALA A 260 17.52 9.11 -8.38
C ALA A 260 17.59 10.61 -8.74
N GLU A 261 17.25 10.96 -9.99
CA GLU A 261 17.17 12.34 -10.48
C GLU A 261 16.01 13.15 -9.85
N LEU A 262 14.98 12.46 -9.36
CA LEU A 262 13.83 13.09 -8.71
C LEU A 262 14.10 13.46 -7.24
N GLY A 263 15.25 13.08 -6.69
CA GLY A 263 15.70 13.54 -5.38
C GLY A 263 14.85 13.04 -4.21
N ILE A 264 14.26 11.84 -4.30
CA ILE A 264 13.51 11.23 -3.19
C ILE A 264 14.42 11.11 -1.97
N ARG A 265 14.00 11.68 -0.84
CA ARG A 265 14.75 11.69 0.42
C ARG A 265 14.16 10.68 1.39
N TYR A 266 15.03 10.01 2.13
CA TYR A 266 14.65 9.20 3.28
C TYR A 266 14.54 10.09 4.52
N LEU A 267 13.39 10.08 5.19
CA LEU A 267 13.12 10.79 6.43
C LEU A 267 12.93 9.76 7.56
N PRO A 268 13.90 9.62 8.50
CA PRO A 268 13.78 8.69 9.61
C PRO A 268 12.65 9.09 10.58
N TYR A 269 12.02 8.09 11.21
CA TYR A 269 11.04 8.34 12.27
C TYR A 269 11.66 9.05 13.47
N SER A 270 12.90 8.67 13.84
CA SER A 270 13.64 9.26 14.95
C SER A 270 13.85 10.77 14.75
N GLU A 271 14.31 11.17 13.57
CA GLU A 271 14.57 12.54 13.16
C GLU A 271 13.28 13.38 13.12
N LEU A 272 12.24 12.88 12.45
CA LEU A 272 10.94 13.55 12.43
C LEU A 272 10.36 13.69 13.84
N GLY A 273 10.44 12.63 14.64
CA GLY A 273 9.94 12.60 16.00
C GLY A 273 10.61 13.63 16.90
N THR A 274 11.94 13.73 16.80
CA THR A 274 12.77 14.63 17.61
C THR A 274 12.55 16.10 17.23
N HIS A 275 12.39 16.40 15.94
CA HIS A 275 12.45 17.78 15.45
C HIS A 275 11.11 18.42 15.09
N ARG A 276 10.02 17.66 14.92
CA ARG A 276 8.72 18.18 14.44
C ARG A 276 8.19 19.39 15.22
N GLU A 277 8.31 19.40 16.54
CA GLU A 277 7.76 20.50 17.37
C GLU A 277 8.53 21.80 17.18
N ALA A 278 9.86 21.71 17.13
CA ALA A 278 10.72 22.86 16.87
C ALA A 278 10.50 23.39 15.44
N ILE A 279 10.37 22.48 14.46
CA ILE A 279 10.09 22.84 13.07
C ILE A 279 8.72 23.50 12.95
N GLY A 280 7.67 22.95 13.58
CA GLY A 280 6.33 23.53 13.53
C GLY A 280 6.26 24.93 14.16
N ARG A 281 7.12 25.22 15.15
CA ARG A 281 7.13 26.51 15.85
C ARG A 281 8.01 27.57 15.17
N PHE A 282 9.17 27.18 14.67
CA PHE A 282 10.21 28.13 14.20
C PHE A 282 10.59 27.96 12.73
N GLY A 283 10.16 26.85 12.12
CA GLY A 283 10.48 26.53 10.73
C GLY A 283 9.63 27.32 9.74
N SER A 284 10.10 27.33 8.50
CA SER A 284 9.38 27.90 7.36
C SER A 284 9.74 27.13 6.10
N GLY A 285 8.75 26.84 5.27
CA GLY A 285 8.97 26.10 4.03
C GLY A 285 9.44 24.65 4.28
N LEU A 286 10.06 24.05 3.26
CA LEU A 286 10.54 22.66 3.30
C LEU A 286 11.99 22.51 3.78
N LYS A 287 12.73 23.61 3.94
CA LYS A 287 14.15 23.55 4.32
C LYS A 287 14.39 22.69 5.57
N PRO A 288 13.64 22.84 6.68
CA PRO A 288 13.90 22.03 7.87
C PRO A 288 13.74 20.52 7.64
N LEU A 289 12.76 20.11 6.82
CA LEU A 289 12.60 18.69 6.44
C LEU A 289 13.77 18.18 5.58
N SER A 290 14.31 19.01 4.71
CA SER A 290 15.49 18.67 3.90
C SER A 290 16.73 18.46 4.77
N GLU A 291 16.89 19.19 5.87
CA GLU A 291 18.02 19.06 6.81
C GLU A 291 17.96 17.76 7.62
N ILE A 292 16.76 17.29 7.98
CA ILE A 292 16.56 16.07 8.78
C ILE A 292 16.31 14.82 7.91
N SER A 293 16.56 14.90 6.61
CA SER A 293 16.37 13.80 5.65
C SER A 293 17.61 13.57 4.79
N HIS A 294 17.73 12.37 4.24
CA HIS A 294 18.94 11.89 3.57
C HIS A 294 18.66 11.44 2.14
N LEU A 295 19.59 11.72 1.23
CA LEU A 295 19.68 11.03 -0.06
C LEU A 295 20.44 9.71 0.17
N LEU A 296 19.90 8.58 -0.28
CA LEU A 296 20.44 7.23 -0.04
C LEU A 296 20.96 6.54 -1.31
#